data_AF-A0A653TDH0-F1
#
_entry.id   AF-A0A653TDH0-F1
#
_cell.length_a   1.000
_cell.length_b   1.000
_cell.length_c   1.000
_cell.angle_alpha   90.00
_cell.angle_beta   90.00
_cell.angle_gamma   90.00
#
_symmetry.space_group_name_H-M   'P 1'
#
loop_
_entity.id
_entity.type
_entity.pdbx_description
1 polymer ?
#
loop_
_entity_poly.entity_id
_entity_poly.type
_entity_poly.pdbx_seq_one_letter_code
_entity_poly.pdbx_strand_id
1 'polypeptide(L)'
;MSMPRKTLLPVLAASLAVVLSASAPPVVTDAAWQDPDLATGSFAALTVPAPTLNGQCRYDANILGLGAYVRILWKPPAGYDITSAELLASTSGLGSLLAPLTGFSLTAKTTGSPATGYVTDVPVNLLGGLLGLGSELELAIVTKHDGWTSRSAAVATNAGLIVGLGANCRNLPPVA
;
A
#
# COMPACT_ATOMS: atom_id res chain seq x y z
N MET A 1 -13.99 86.75 -20.40
CA MET A 1 -13.81 85.92 -21.61
C MET A 1 -14.48 84.58 -21.36
N SER A 2 -15.62 84.35 -22.00
CA SER A 2 -16.45 83.14 -21.87
C SER A 2 -16.34 82.35 -23.17
N MET A 3 -16.03 81.05 -23.10
CA MET A 3 -16.04 80.15 -24.25
C MET A 3 -17.22 79.17 -24.16
N PRO A 4 -17.92 78.89 -25.27
CA PRO A 4 -19.06 77.98 -25.30
C PRO A 4 -18.63 76.52 -25.37
N ARG A 5 -19.20 75.68 -24.50
CA ARG A 5 -19.04 74.23 -24.45
C ARG A 5 -20.02 73.59 -25.44
N LYS A 6 -19.53 73.06 -26.56
CA LYS A 6 -20.33 72.30 -27.53
C LYS A 6 -20.53 70.88 -27.02
N THR A 7 -21.78 70.53 -26.73
CA THR A 7 -22.27 69.19 -26.42
C THR A 7 -22.31 68.33 -27.68
N LEU A 8 -21.65 67.17 -27.66
CA LEU A 8 -21.78 66.10 -28.66
C LEU A 8 -22.23 64.82 -27.94
N LEU A 9 -23.48 64.44 -28.18
CA LEU A 9 -24.11 63.15 -27.92
C LEU A 9 -24.88 62.81 -29.21
N PRO A 10 -25.30 61.55 -29.49
CA PRO A 10 -24.67 60.25 -29.29
C PRO A 10 -24.91 59.35 -30.54
N VAL A 11 -23.89 58.93 -31.29
CA VAL A 11 -24.08 58.07 -32.49
C VAL A 11 -23.95 56.56 -32.19
N LEU A 12 -23.60 56.18 -30.96
CA LEU A 12 -23.23 54.79 -30.62
C LEU A 12 -24.37 53.88 -30.14
N ALA A 13 -25.62 54.34 -30.12
CA ALA A 13 -26.74 53.58 -29.52
C ALA A 13 -27.54 52.72 -30.53
N ALA A 14 -27.37 52.94 -31.84
CA ALA A 14 -28.22 52.30 -32.85
C ALA A 14 -27.73 50.91 -33.32
N SER A 15 -26.45 50.57 -33.14
CA SER A 15 -25.89 49.30 -33.61
C SER A 15 -26.04 48.13 -32.62
N LEU A 16 -26.29 48.41 -31.34
CA LEU A 16 -26.47 47.35 -30.32
C LEU A 16 -27.89 46.76 -30.30
N ALA A 17 -28.89 47.48 -30.84
CA ALA A 17 -30.29 47.05 -30.80
C ALA A 17 -30.61 45.94 -31.82
N VAL A 18 -29.87 45.84 -32.92
CA VAL A 18 -30.15 44.84 -33.98
C VAL A 18 -29.59 43.46 -33.63
N VAL A 19 -28.55 43.39 -32.78
CA VAL A 19 -27.93 42.10 -32.40
C VAL A 19 -28.77 41.36 -31.35
N LEU A 20 -29.58 42.05 -30.54
CA LEU A 20 -30.40 41.41 -29.51
C LEU A 20 -31.72 40.82 -30.02
N SER A 21 -32.16 41.12 -31.25
CA SER A 21 -33.45 40.64 -31.77
C SER A 21 -33.40 39.27 -32.46
N ALA A 22 -32.21 38.66 -32.57
CA ALA A 22 -32.02 37.38 -33.26
C ALA A 22 -31.86 36.17 -32.33
N SER A 23 -32.16 36.30 -31.03
CA SER A 23 -32.25 35.13 -30.15
C SER A 23 -33.57 34.41 -30.41
N ALA A 24 -33.57 33.47 -31.35
CA ALA A 24 -34.65 32.49 -31.42
C ALA A 24 -34.82 31.86 -30.03
N PRO A 25 -36.06 31.72 -29.52
CA PRO A 25 -36.29 31.10 -28.22
C PRO A 25 -35.65 29.70 -28.25
N PRO A 26 -34.97 29.27 -27.17
CA PRO A 26 -34.39 27.94 -27.11
C PRO A 26 -35.49 26.94 -27.39
N VAL A 27 -35.39 26.25 -28.53
CA VAL A 27 -36.30 25.16 -28.87
C VAL A 27 -35.98 24.07 -27.85
N VAL A 28 -36.93 23.80 -26.96
CA VAL A 28 -36.85 22.68 -26.04
C VAL A 28 -36.91 21.43 -26.90
N THR A 29 -35.75 20.91 -27.27
CA THR A 29 -35.66 19.59 -27.88
C THR A 29 -35.97 18.59 -26.78
N ASP A 30 -37.11 17.91 -26.87
CA ASP A 30 -37.43 16.73 -26.06
C ASP A 30 -36.45 15.60 -26.41
N ALA A 31 -35.19 15.75 -25.99
CA ALA A 31 -34.25 14.66 -25.87
C ALA A 31 -34.65 13.86 -24.62
N ALA A 32 -35.79 13.18 -24.72
CA ALA A 32 -36.19 12.20 -23.73
C ALA A 32 -35.34 10.94 -23.97
N TRP A 33 -34.52 10.57 -22.99
CA TRP A 33 -33.86 9.26 -22.96
C TRP A 33 -34.96 8.19 -22.78
N GLN A 34 -35.49 7.68 -23.89
CA GLN A 34 -36.61 6.73 -23.86
C GLN A 34 -36.18 5.26 -23.84
N ASP A 35 -34.91 5.00 -24.12
CA ASP A 35 -34.39 3.64 -24.15
C ASP A 35 -33.62 3.35 -22.85
N PRO A 36 -34.22 2.63 -21.89
CA PRO A 36 -33.48 2.12 -20.75
C PRO A 36 -32.54 1.00 -21.23
N ASP A 37 -31.26 1.34 -21.40
CA ASP A 37 -30.22 0.32 -21.56
C ASP A 37 -29.97 -0.36 -20.20
N LEU A 38 -30.55 -1.55 -20.05
CA LEU A 38 -30.31 -2.41 -18.89
C LEU A 38 -28.98 -3.14 -19.06
N ALA A 39 -27.93 -2.62 -18.44
CA ALA A 39 -26.67 -3.34 -18.29
C ALA A 39 -26.73 -4.24 -17.04
N THR A 40 -26.46 -5.53 -17.22
CA THR A 40 -26.20 -6.44 -16.10
C THR A 40 -24.70 -6.68 -15.98
N GLY A 41 -24.19 -6.64 -14.76
CA GLY A 41 -22.79 -6.92 -14.44
C GLY A 41 -22.73 -7.80 -13.20
N SER A 42 -21.66 -8.58 -13.09
CA SER A 42 -21.33 -9.29 -11.85
C SER A 42 -19.99 -8.78 -11.34
N PHE A 43 -19.91 -8.61 -10.02
CA PHE A 43 -18.66 -8.30 -9.34
C PHE A 43 -18.27 -9.54 -8.53
N ALA A 44 -17.04 -9.98 -8.69
CA ALA A 44 -16.44 -10.98 -7.82
C ALA A 44 -15.37 -10.29 -6.97
N ALA A 45 -15.34 -10.61 -5.68
CA ALA A 45 -14.23 -10.20 -4.83
C ALA A 45 -13.02 -11.10 -5.13
N LEU A 46 -11.91 -10.50 -5.57
CA LEU A 46 -10.66 -11.22 -5.70
C LEU A 46 -10.10 -11.47 -4.30
N THR A 47 -9.87 -12.74 -3.95
CA THR A 47 -9.23 -13.12 -2.68
C THR A 47 -7.81 -13.57 -2.97
N VAL A 48 -6.81 -12.82 -2.50
CA VAL A 48 -5.40 -13.23 -2.54
C VAL A 48 -5.15 -14.14 -1.34
N PRO A 49 -4.80 -15.43 -1.54
CA PRO A 49 -4.57 -16.33 -0.42
C PRO A 49 -3.36 -15.87 0.42
N ALA A 50 -3.37 -16.21 1.71
CA ALA A 50 -2.27 -15.85 2.60
C ALA A 50 -1.04 -16.75 2.37
N PRO A 51 0.19 -16.23 2.52
CA PRO A 51 1.36 -17.07 2.64
C PRO A 51 1.28 -17.93 3.91
N THR A 52 2.07 -18.98 3.96
CA THR A 52 2.10 -19.91 5.11
C THR A 52 3.50 -20.02 5.68
N LEU A 53 3.63 -20.16 7.00
CA LEU A 53 4.91 -20.48 7.65
C LEU A 53 5.13 -21.99 7.55
N ASN A 54 6.23 -22.41 6.92
CA ASN A 54 6.55 -23.83 6.69
C ASN A 54 7.66 -24.34 7.63
N GLY A 55 7.97 -23.59 8.68
CA GLY A 55 8.93 -23.97 9.70
C GLY A 55 8.86 -23.06 10.93
N GLN A 56 9.57 -23.44 11.99
CA GLN A 56 9.75 -22.57 13.16
C GLN A 56 10.70 -21.41 12.81
N CYS A 57 10.28 -20.18 13.11
CA CYS A 57 11.19 -19.03 13.04
C CYS A 57 12.40 -19.23 13.96
N ARG A 58 13.56 -18.71 13.56
CA ARG A 58 14.79 -18.80 14.36
C ARG A 58 15.50 -17.46 14.44
N TYR A 59 16.00 -17.14 15.62
CA TYR A 59 16.98 -16.07 15.79
C TYR A 59 18.38 -16.66 15.74
N ASP A 60 19.26 -16.11 14.90
CA ASP A 60 20.67 -16.47 14.83
C ASP A 60 21.50 -15.26 15.25
N ALA A 61 22.20 -15.38 16.39
CA ALA A 61 23.02 -14.32 16.94
C ALA A 61 24.31 -14.10 16.16
N ASN A 62 24.75 -15.09 15.35
CA ASN A 62 26.07 -15.14 14.75
C ASN A 62 27.21 -14.98 15.78
N ILE A 63 28.47 -14.96 15.33
CA ILE A 63 29.62 -14.77 16.22
C ILE A 63 29.66 -13.30 16.67
N LEU A 64 29.54 -13.06 17.99
CA LEU A 64 29.59 -11.73 18.63
C LEU A 64 28.43 -10.78 18.29
N GLY A 65 27.29 -11.26 17.78
CA GLY A 65 26.16 -10.38 17.41
C GLY A 65 26.36 -9.64 16.08
N LEU A 66 27.54 -9.77 15.46
CA LEU A 66 27.84 -9.15 14.18
C LEU A 66 27.19 -9.96 13.05
N GLY A 67 26.21 -9.35 12.38
CA GLY A 67 25.44 -10.03 11.35
C GLY A 67 24.41 -11.01 11.91
N ALA A 68 23.88 -10.75 13.11
CA ALA A 68 22.71 -11.44 13.63
C ALA A 68 21.51 -11.24 12.69
N TYR A 69 20.67 -12.27 12.53
CA TYR A 69 19.49 -12.22 11.67
C TYR A 69 18.35 -13.08 12.22
N VAL A 70 17.14 -12.74 11.82
CA VAL A 70 15.92 -13.51 12.06
C VAL A 70 15.59 -14.29 10.80
N ARG A 71 15.55 -15.62 10.90
CA ARG A 71 15.23 -16.51 9.80
C ARG A 71 13.77 -16.90 9.82
N ILE A 72 13.06 -16.51 8.77
CA ILE A 72 11.65 -16.82 8.56
C ILE A 72 11.54 -17.85 7.43
N LEU A 73 10.94 -18.99 7.73
CA LEU A 73 10.63 -20.02 6.74
C LEU A 73 9.16 -19.87 6.36
N TRP A 74 8.90 -19.59 5.07
CA TRP A 74 7.55 -19.37 4.58
C TRP A 74 7.37 -19.91 3.16
N LYS A 75 6.12 -20.02 2.71
CA LYS A 75 5.76 -20.46 1.37
C LYS A 75 4.66 -19.57 0.81
N PRO A 76 4.80 -19.06 -0.44
CA PRO A 76 3.73 -18.31 -1.08
C PRO A 76 2.57 -19.25 -1.43
N PRO A 77 1.37 -18.71 -1.66
CA PRO A 77 0.28 -19.51 -2.22
C PRO A 77 0.61 -20.01 -3.64
N ALA A 78 -0.14 -21.00 -4.11
CA ALA A 78 0.03 -21.53 -5.46
C ALA A 78 -0.21 -20.43 -6.51
N GLY A 79 0.68 -20.33 -7.50
CA GLY A 79 0.64 -19.30 -8.54
C GLY A 79 1.34 -17.99 -8.17
N TYR A 80 1.86 -17.87 -6.95
CA TYR A 80 2.57 -16.70 -6.47
C TYR A 80 4.06 -17.01 -6.24
N ASP A 81 4.89 -15.98 -6.33
CA ASP A 81 6.33 -16.06 -6.12
C ASP A 81 6.84 -14.92 -5.22
N ILE A 82 8.16 -14.81 -5.10
CA ILE A 82 8.79 -13.80 -4.25
C ILE A 82 8.52 -12.36 -4.70
N THR A 83 8.28 -12.13 -6.00
CA THR A 83 8.03 -10.79 -6.53
C THR A 83 6.65 -10.27 -6.13
N SER A 84 5.72 -11.18 -5.84
CA SER A 84 4.41 -10.87 -5.28
C SER A 84 4.41 -10.74 -3.76
N ALA A 85 5.54 -10.98 -3.07
CA ALA A 85 5.59 -10.94 -1.62
C ALA A 85 6.21 -9.64 -1.10
N GLU A 86 5.75 -9.21 0.07
CA GLU A 86 6.29 -8.05 0.77
C GLU A 86 6.45 -8.36 2.26
N LEU A 87 7.55 -7.87 2.84
CA LEU A 87 7.83 -7.95 4.27
C LEU A 87 7.46 -6.62 4.94
N LEU A 88 6.56 -6.71 5.90
CA LEU A 88 6.14 -5.61 6.75
C LEU A 88 6.66 -5.83 8.17
N ALA A 89 6.83 -4.74 8.91
CA ALA A 89 7.21 -4.76 10.31
C ALA A 89 6.32 -3.82 11.13
N SER A 90 6.09 -4.17 12.40
CA SER A 90 5.47 -3.29 13.39
C SER A 90 6.44 -3.01 14.53
N THR A 91 6.70 -1.73 14.80
CA THR A 91 7.53 -1.24 15.90
C THR A 91 6.76 -0.90 17.17
N SER A 92 5.44 -0.85 17.07
CA SER A 92 4.55 -0.45 18.17
C SER A 92 3.97 -1.65 18.91
N GLY A 93 4.50 -2.86 18.65
CA GLY A 93 4.08 -4.12 19.25
C GLY A 93 3.21 -4.97 18.33
N LEU A 94 2.82 -6.14 18.84
CA LEU A 94 2.00 -7.11 18.12
C LEU A 94 0.61 -6.55 17.81
N GLY A 95 0.15 -6.72 16.58
CA GLY A 95 -1.15 -6.24 16.11
C GLY A 95 -1.22 -4.72 15.87
N SER A 96 -0.10 -4.01 15.90
CA SER A 96 -0.06 -2.59 15.49
C SER A 96 0.03 -2.44 13.96
N LEU A 97 0.01 -1.20 13.48
CA LEU A 97 0.05 -0.90 12.05
C LEU A 97 1.35 -1.45 11.44
N LEU A 98 1.20 -2.43 10.55
CA LEU A 98 2.30 -2.99 9.78
C LEU A 98 2.73 -2.00 8.70
N ALA A 99 4.02 -1.69 8.65
CA ALA A 99 4.62 -0.81 7.65
C ALA A 99 5.72 -1.54 6.86
N PRO A 100 5.95 -1.21 5.58
CA PRO A 100 7.05 -1.79 4.82
C PRO A 100 8.40 -1.52 5.50
N LEU A 101 9.25 -2.53 5.56
CA LEU A 101 10.58 -2.38 6.15
C LEU A 101 11.48 -1.59 5.21
N THR A 102 11.66 -0.29 5.48
CA THR A 102 12.43 0.61 4.61
C THR A 102 13.91 0.18 4.52
N GLY A 103 14.46 0.21 3.31
CA GLY A 103 15.85 -0.21 3.05
C GLY A 103 16.07 -1.73 3.09
N PHE A 104 15.04 -2.54 3.30
CA PHE A 104 15.10 -4.00 3.19
C PHE A 104 14.65 -4.48 1.81
N SER A 105 15.42 -5.38 1.21
CA SER A 105 15.04 -6.06 -0.03
C SER A 105 14.72 -7.51 0.26
N LEU A 106 13.43 -7.87 0.15
CA LEU A 106 12.98 -9.25 0.36
C LEU A 106 13.66 -10.21 -0.63
N THR A 107 13.73 -9.83 -1.90
CA THR A 107 14.36 -10.65 -2.95
C THR A 107 15.85 -10.89 -2.70
N ALA A 108 16.60 -9.88 -2.25
CA ALA A 108 18.03 -10.02 -1.97
C ALA A 108 18.33 -10.82 -0.69
N LYS A 109 17.36 -10.95 0.22
CA LYS A 109 17.50 -11.58 1.53
C LYS A 109 16.75 -12.90 1.66
N THR A 110 16.27 -13.43 0.54
CA THR A 110 15.50 -14.67 0.52
C THR A 110 16.12 -15.66 -0.45
N THR A 111 16.18 -16.91 -0.01
CA THR A 111 16.63 -18.04 -0.82
C THR A 111 15.53 -19.09 -0.91
N GLY A 112 15.60 -19.99 -1.89
CA GLY A 112 14.61 -21.04 -2.10
C GLY A 112 13.74 -20.80 -3.33
N SER A 113 12.57 -21.44 -3.36
CA SER A 113 11.68 -21.46 -4.52
C SER A 113 10.22 -21.53 -4.08
N PRO A 114 9.24 -21.14 -4.92
CA PRO A 114 7.84 -21.22 -4.53
C PRO A 114 7.36 -22.67 -4.30
N ALA A 115 8.01 -23.66 -4.93
CA ALA A 115 7.68 -25.08 -4.76
C ALA A 115 8.11 -25.62 -3.38
N THR A 116 9.34 -25.33 -2.97
CA THR A 116 9.94 -25.80 -1.70
C THR A 116 9.63 -24.90 -0.51
N GLY A 117 9.25 -23.65 -0.78
CA GLY A 117 9.24 -22.56 0.19
C GLY A 117 10.53 -21.75 0.15
N TYR A 118 10.45 -20.61 0.80
CA TYR A 118 11.48 -19.59 0.91
C TYR A 118 12.02 -19.51 2.34
N VAL A 119 13.29 -19.11 2.42
CA VAL A 119 13.98 -18.79 3.66
C VAL A 119 14.43 -17.34 3.57
N THR A 120 13.83 -16.47 4.38
CA THR A 120 14.15 -15.04 4.43
C THR A 120 14.93 -14.74 5.70
N ASP A 121 16.12 -14.15 5.53
CA ASP A 121 16.99 -13.74 6.63
C ASP A 121 16.89 -12.22 6.82
N VAL A 122 16.26 -11.78 7.90
CA VAL A 122 16.05 -10.36 8.23
C VAL A 122 17.16 -9.90 9.17
N PRO A 123 18.08 -9.03 8.74
CA PRO A 123 19.20 -8.57 9.55
C PRO A 123 18.73 -7.81 10.80
N VAL A 124 19.27 -8.16 11.97
CA VAL A 124 18.90 -7.54 13.26
C VAL A 124 19.40 -6.10 13.35
N ASN A 125 20.43 -5.69 12.60
CA ASN A 125 20.89 -4.30 12.57
C ASN A 125 19.84 -3.34 11.99
N LEU A 126 19.01 -3.80 11.03
CA LEU A 126 17.86 -3.04 10.56
C LEU A 126 16.81 -2.94 11.66
N LEU A 127 16.63 -4.02 12.43
CA LEU A 127 15.66 -4.05 13.53
C LEU A 127 16.12 -3.21 14.72
N GLY A 128 17.42 -3.18 15.03
CA GLY A 128 18.00 -2.49 16.18
C GLY A 128 17.74 -0.98 16.19
N GLY A 129 17.70 -0.34 15.02
CA GLY A 129 17.29 1.07 14.90
C GLY A 129 15.81 1.32 15.19
N LEU A 130 14.96 0.29 15.01
CA LEU A 130 13.52 0.33 15.25
C LEU A 130 13.13 -0.20 16.65
N LEU A 131 14.01 -0.94 17.32
CA LEU A 131 13.71 -1.82 18.47
C LEU A 131 13.97 -1.23 19.86
N GLY A 132 14.25 0.07 19.96
CA GLY A 132 14.48 0.82 21.20
C GLY A 132 14.47 -0.02 22.49
N LEU A 133 15.62 -0.61 22.85
CA LEU A 133 15.91 -1.26 24.14
C LEU A 133 14.97 -2.40 24.61
N GLY A 134 14.36 -3.17 23.70
CA GLY A 134 13.79 -4.49 24.07
C GLY A 134 12.29 -4.67 23.84
N SER A 135 11.71 -3.93 22.91
CA SER A 135 10.36 -4.22 22.44
C SER A 135 10.33 -5.48 21.58
N GLU A 136 9.18 -6.17 21.60
CA GLU A 136 8.87 -7.24 20.67
C GLU A 136 8.41 -6.64 19.34
N LEU A 137 9.01 -7.10 18.24
CA LEU A 137 8.71 -6.70 16.87
C LEU A 137 7.85 -7.77 16.20
N GLU A 138 6.83 -7.34 15.47
CA GLU A 138 6.12 -8.21 14.53
C GLU A 138 6.75 -8.07 13.14
N LEU A 139 7.09 -9.20 12.52
CA LEU A 139 7.47 -9.29 11.10
C LEU A 139 6.39 -10.07 10.37
N ALA A 140 5.80 -9.47 9.35
CA ALA A 140 4.66 -10.02 8.63
C ALA A 140 4.97 -10.12 7.13
N ILE A 141 4.68 -11.27 6.55
CA ILE A 141 4.81 -11.50 5.10
C ILE A 141 3.40 -11.48 4.51
N VAL A 142 3.20 -10.64 3.49
CA VAL A 142 1.96 -10.55 2.73
C VAL A 142 2.22 -10.88 1.26
N THR A 143 1.17 -11.30 0.56
CA THR A 143 1.17 -11.47 -0.90
C THR A 143 0.32 -10.37 -1.53
N LYS A 144 0.82 -9.74 -2.59
CA LYS A 144 0.17 -8.65 -3.33
C LYS A 144 -0.12 -9.05 -4.77
N HIS A 145 -1.29 -8.68 -5.26
CA HIS A 145 -1.71 -8.92 -6.63
C HIS A 145 -2.77 -7.91 -7.06
N ASP A 146 -2.55 -7.19 -8.15
CA ASP A 146 -3.51 -6.22 -8.72
C ASP A 146 -4.09 -5.23 -7.69
N GLY A 147 -3.24 -4.74 -6.79
CA GLY A 147 -3.63 -3.81 -5.72
C GLY A 147 -4.26 -4.47 -4.49
N TRP A 148 -4.59 -5.76 -4.54
CA TRP A 148 -5.05 -6.54 -3.39
C TRP A 148 -3.87 -7.03 -2.56
N THR A 149 -4.07 -7.09 -1.23
CA THR A 149 -3.10 -7.62 -0.27
C THR A 149 -3.75 -8.76 0.50
N SER A 150 -3.04 -9.89 0.62
CA SER A 150 -3.49 -11.04 1.39
C SER A 150 -3.48 -10.75 2.89
N ARG A 151 -4.08 -11.66 3.68
CA ARG A 151 -3.73 -11.76 5.11
C ARG A 151 -2.23 -12.06 5.26
N SER A 152 -1.66 -11.69 6.40
CA SER A 152 -0.24 -11.90 6.69
C SER A 152 0.04 -13.26 7.32
N ALA A 153 1.23 -13.79 7.04
CA ALA A 153 1.91 -14.76 7.90
C ALA A 153 2.91 -14.00 8.77
N ALA A 154 2.73 -14.02 10.09
CA ALA A 154 3.50 -13.18 10.98
C ALA A 154 4.36 -13.99 11.98
N VAL A 155 5.49 -13.41 12.36
CA VAL A 155 6.35 -13.89 13.43
C VAL A 155 6.63 -12.76 14.40
N ALA A 156 6.80 -13.09 15.66
CA ALA A 156 7.24 -12.16 16.69
C ALA A 156 8.70 -12.42 17.01
N THR A 157 9.50 -11.35 17.10
CA THR A 157 10.92 -11.45 17.45
C THR A 157 11.36 -10.32 18.37
N ASN A 158 12.32 -10.60 19.24
CA ASN A 158 13.02 -9.61 20.03
C ASN A 158 14.52 -9.74 19.81
N ALA A 159 15.24 -8.62 19.67
CA ALA A 159 16.68 -8.65 19.40
C ALA A 159 17.55 -9.02 20.62
N GLY A 160 16.95 -9.23 21.80
CA GLY A 160 17.69 -9.40 23.06
C GLY A 160 18.38 -8.12 23.53
N LEU A 161 18.80 -8.07 24.79
CA LEU A 161 19.34 -6.83 25.38
C LEU A 161 20.82 -6.59 25.04
N ILE A 162 21.64 -7.64 24.87
CA ILE A 162 23.06 -7.56 24.50
C ILE A 162 23.49 -8.90 23.86
N VAL A 163 24.10 -8.91 22.67
CA VAL A 163 24.66 -10.11 21.98
C VAL A 163 23.64 -11.26 21.80
N GLY A 164 22.36 -10.93 21.63
CA GLY A 164 21.31 -11.94 21.42
C GLY A 164 20.89 -12.73 22.67
N LEU A 165 21.38 -12.37 23.87
CA LEU A 165 20.90 -12.97 25.11
C LEU A 165 19.42 -12.61 25.32
N GLY A 166 18.59 -13.64 25.40
CA GLY A 166 17.14 -13.53 25.50
C GLY A 166 16.43 -13.23 24.18
N ALA A 167 17.13 -13.26 23.05
CA ALA A 167 16.51 -13.14 21.74
C ALA A 167 15.69 -14.39 21.41
N ASN A 168 14.49 -14.16 20.88
CA ASN A 168 13.56 -15.21 20.52
C ASN A 168 12.93 -14.86 19.16
N CYS A 169 12.51 -15.90 18.43
CA CYS A 169 11.56 -15.74 17.35
C CYS A 169 10.50 -16.84 17.44
N ARG A 170 9.23 -16.45 17.38
CA ARG A 170 8.10 -17.38 17.39
C ARG A 170 7.11 -17.07 16.29
N ASN A 171 6.48 -18.10 15.75
CA ASN A 171 5.40 -17.95 14.79
C ASN A 171 4.15 -17.42 15.52
N LEU A 172 3.48 -16.44 14.93
CA LEU A 172 2.20 -15.95 15.43
C LEU A 172 1.04 -16.71 14.78
N PRO A 173 -0.07 -16.90 15.50
CA PRO A 173 -1.28 -17.45 14.89
C PRO A 173 -1.78 -16.52 13.78
N PRO A 174 -2.45 -17.05 12.75
CA PRO A 174 -3.09 -16.22 11.73
C PRO A 174 -4.06 -15.23 12.39
N VAL A 175 -3.93 -13.94 12.06
CA VAL A 175 -4.88 -12.93 12.53
C VAL A 175 -6.20 -13.14 11.78
N ALA A 176 -7.29 -13.28 12.53
CA ALA A 176 -8.62 -13.61 12.01
C ALA A 176 -9.24 -12.47 11.18
#